data_AF-A0A3P7PZ87-F1
#
_entry.id   AF-A0A3P7PZ87-F1
#
_cell.length_a   1.000
_cell.length_b   1.000
_cell.length_c   1.000
_cell.angle_alpha   90.00
_cell.angle_beta   90.00
_cell.angle_gamma   90.00
#
_symmetry.space_group_name_H-M   'P 1'
#
loop_
_entity.id
_entity.type
_entity.pdbx_description
1 polymer ?
#
loop_
_entity_poly.entity_id
_entity_poly.type
_entity_poly.pdbx_seq_one_letter_code
_entity_poly.pdbx_strand_id
1 'polypeptide(L)'
;AGYAFELIRDFKADIIVGPTCNIPSISVGAITAYYNLPLYTWGFTTANELADTIRFPTCVVLTPNYLTLSLALLAVMDHFSWDAFAFIYSASEDAQKCPIFLADVQVS
;
A
#
# COMPACT_ATOMS: atom_id res chain seq x y z
N ALA A 1 7.24 -7.87 10.44
CA ALA A 1 6.38 -8.96 10.93
C ALA A 1 6.71 -9.37 12.37
N GLY A 2 7.99 -9.54 12.74
CA GLY A 2 8.38 -9.95 14.10
C GLY A 2 7.79 -9.11 15.24
N TYR A 3 7.85 -7.77 15.14
CA TYR A 3 7.23 -6.89 16.13
C TYR A 3 5.71 -7.08 16.29
N ALA A 4 4.98 -7.30 15.19
CA ALA A 4 3.54 -7.53 15.28
C ALA A 4 3.23 -8.84 16.02
N PHE A 5 4.04 -9.88 15.81
CA PHE A 5 3.91 -11.13 16.53
C PHE A 5 4.20 -10.97 18.03
N GLU A 6 5.25 -10.21 18.38
CA GLU A 6 5.58 -9.87 19.78
C GLU A 6 4.43 -9.11 20.47
N LEU A 7 3.86 -8.11 19.79
CA LEU A 7 2.72 -7.35 20.30
C LEU A 7 1.51 -8.25 20.59
N ILE A 8 1.21 -9.19 19.70
CA ILE A 8 0.09 -10.13 19.85
C ILE A 8 0.38 -11.14 20.97
N ARG A 9 1.55 -11.79 20.93
CA ARG A 9 1.86 -12.93 21.81
C ARG A 9 2.22 -12.48 23.23
N ASP A 10 3.09 -11.48 23.35
CA ASP A 10 3.74 -11.12 24.61
C ASP A 10 3.01 -9.95 25.29
N PHE A 11 2.62 -8.94 24.51
CA PHE A 11 1.90 -7.77 25.02
C PHE A 11 0.38 -7.90 24.98
N LYS A 12 -0.15 -8.99 24.41
CA LYS A 12 -1.60 -9.27 24.32
C LYS A 12 -2.39 -8.15 23.64
N ALA A 13 -1.85 -7.59 22.57
CA ALA A 13 -2.54 -6.56 21.79
C ALA A 13 -3.86 -7.09 21.22
N ASP A 14 -4.96 -6.38 21.49
CA ASP A 14 -6.31 -6.70 20.98
C ASP A 14 -6.57 -6.20 19.55
N ILE A 15 -5.71 -5.31 19.04
CA ILE A 15 -5.81 -4.72 17.72
C ILE A 15 -4.43 -4.29 17.23
N ILE A 16 -4.19 -4.40 15.93
CA ILE A 16 -3.01 -3.85 15.28
C ILE A 16 -3.44 -2.69 14.38
N VAL A 17 -2.84 -1.51 14.61
CA VAL A 17 -3.00 -0.31 13.77
C VAL A 17 -1.66 0.01 13.11
N GLY A 18 -1.69 0.28 11.82
CA GLY A 18 -0.53 0.11 10.94
C GLY A 18 -0.46 -1.32 10.41
N PRO A 19 0.55 -1.71 9.62
CA PRO A 19 1.71 -0.95 9.13
C PRO A 19 1.36 0.18 8.13
N THR A 20 2.38 0.97 7.77
CA THR A 20 2.26 2.14 6.87
C THR A 20 2.55 1.84 5.40
N CYS A 21 3.05 0.64 5.08
CA CYS A 21 3.57 0.27 3.76
C CYS A 21 3.06 -1.11 3.33
N ASN A 22 3.02 -1.37 2.03
CA ASN A 22 2.46 -2.60 1.45
C ASN A 22 3.10 -3.90 1.98
N ILE A 23 4.43 -4.04 1.90
CA ILE A 23 5.14 -5.27 2.30
C ILE A 23 4.89 -5.67 3.76
N PRO A 24 5.08 -4.78 4.75
CA PRO A 24 4.79 -5.15 6.14
C PRO A 24 3.30 -5.39 6.34
N SER A 25 2.40 -4.63 5.69
CA SER A 25 0.95 -4.81 5.80
C SER A 25 0.50 -6.19 5.32
N ILE A 26 1.02 -6.70 4.20
CA ILE A 26 0.74 -8.06 3.71
C ILE A 26 1.21 -9.11 4.72
N SER A 27 2.42 -8.94 5.26
CA SER A 27 2.99 -9.88 6.22
C SER A 27 2.21 -9.90 7.55
N VAL A 28 1.82 -8.73 8.06
CA VAL A 28 1.05 -8.60 9.30
C VAL A 28 -0.41 -9.02 9.10
N GLY A 29 -0.97 -8.83 7.91
CA GLY A 29 -2.29 -9.32 7.53
C GLY A 29 -2.42 -10.83 7.68
N ALA A 30 -1.42 -11.59 7.26
CA ALA A 30 -1.42 -13.05 7.45
C ALA A 30 -1.38 -13.45 8.93
N ILE A 31 -0.59 -12.75 9.75
CA ILE A 31 -0.48 -13.02 11.20
C ILE A 31 -1.79 -12.70 11.92
N THR A 32 -2.35 -11.52 11.66
CA THR A 32 -3.59 -11.06 12.29
C THR A 32 -4.80 -11.90 11.88
N ALA A 33 -4.85 -12.37 10.63
CA ALA A 33 -5.84 -13.35 10.19
C ALA A 33 -5.73 -14.67 10.97
N TYR A 34 -4.51 -15.18 11.19
CA TYR A 34 -4.29 -16.42 11.96
C TYR A 34 -4.76 -16.30 13.42
N TYR A 35 -4.48 -15.16 14.06
CA TYR A 35 -4.91 -14.90 15.44
C TYR A 35 -6.34 -14.35 15.57
N ASN A 36 -7.06 -14.19 14.46
CA ASN A 36 -8.39 -13.58 14.42
C ASN A 36 -8.44 -12.19 15.10
N LEU A 37 -7.41 -11.37 14.84
CA LEU A 37 -7.26 -10.03 15.38
C LEU A 37 -7.53 -8.98 14.28
N PRO A 38 -8.23 -7.88 14.61
CA PRO A 38 -8.42 -6.78 13.67
C PRO A 38 -7.08 -6.12 13.31
N LEU A 39 -6.89 -5.88 12.01
CA LEU A 39 -5.78 -5.13 11.44
C LEU A 39 -6.30 -3.90 10.71
N TYR A 40 -5.82 -2.71 11.09
CA TYR A 40 -6.15 -1.46 10.43
C TYR A 40 -4.88 -0.91 9.78
N THR A 41 -4.70 -1.15 8.48
CA THR A 41 -3.54 -0.62 7.77
C THR A 41 -3.70 0.89 7.55
N TRP A 42 -2.58 1.61 7.59
CA TRP A 42 -2.54 3.07 7.51
C TRP A 42 -1.51 3.50 6.45
N GLY A 43 -1.44 4.79 6.15
CA GLY A 43 -0.37 5.38 5.33
C GLY A 43 -0.42 4.95 3.86
N PHE A 44 0.73 4.71 3.24
CA PHE A 44 0.83 4.32 1.82
C PHE A 44 0.61 2.82 1.61
N THR A 45 -0.48 2.29 2.18
CA THR A 45 -0.89 0.90 2.00
C THR A 45 -1.94 0.82 0.88
N THR A 46 -1.47 0.75 -0.37
CA THR A 46 -2.30 0.79 -1.58
C THR A 46 -2.36 -0.55 -2.33
N ALA A 47 -1.68 -1.58 -1.85
CA ALA A 47 -1.65 -2.90 -2.47
C ALA A 47 -3.05 -3.50 -2.58
N ASN A 48 -3.47 -3.80 -3.82
CA ASN A 48 -4.79 -4.36 -4.10
C ASN A 48 -4.97 -5.76 -3.51
N GLU A 49 -3.89 -6.51 -3.27
CA GLU A 49 -3.94 -7.83 -2.62
C GLU A 49 -4.60 -7.79 -1.23
N LEU A 50 -4.47 -6.67 -0.50
CA LEU A 50 -5.08 -6.52 0.83
C LEU A 50 -6.60 -6.37 0.78
N ALA A 51 -7.19 -6.20 -0.41
CA ALA A 51 -8.64 -6.21 -0.61
C ALA A 51 -9.22 -7.64 -0.76
N ASP A 52 -8.39 -8.67 -0.83
CA ASP A 52 -8.84 -10.07 -0.82
C ASP A 52 -9.33 -10.44 0.59
N THR A 53 -10.64 -10.38 0.78
CA THR A 53 -11.31 -10.65 2.06
C THR A 53 -11.28 -12.13 2.46
N ILE A 54 -10.99 -13.05 1.52
CA ILE A 54 -10.79 -14.47 1.86
C ILE A 54 -9.39 -14.66 2.45
N ARG A 55 -8.38 -13.99 1.89
CA ARG A 55 -6.99 -14.07 2.37
C ARG A 55 -6.74 -13.23 3.63
N PHE A 56 -7.38 -12.06 3.74
CA PHE A 56 -7.18 -11.10 4.83
C PHE A 56 -8.52 -10.72 5.50
N PRO A 57 -9.22 -11.68 6.13
CA PRO A 57 -10.59 -11.50 6.61
C PRO A 57 -10.75 -10.46 7.74
N THR A 58 -9.67 -10.16 8.47
CA THR A 58 -9.67 -9.21 9.58
C THR A 58 -8.97 -7.88 9.23
N CYS A 59 -8.59 -7.69 7.96
CA CYS A 59 -7.86 -6.52 7.51
C CYS A 59 -8.81 -5.43 6.99
N VAL A 60 -8.64 -4.22 7.51
CA VAL A 60 -9.28 -3.00 7.05
C VAL A 60 -8.20 -2.08 6.49
N VAL A 61 -8.31 -1.73 5.21
CA VAL A 61 -7.41 -0.79 4.55
C VAL A 61 -8.01 0.61 4.60
N LEU A 62 -7.35 1.55 5.29
CA LEU A 62 -7.85 2.91 5.49
C LEU A 62 -7.60 3.85 4.31
N THR A 63 -6.85 3.40 3.29
CA THR A 63 -6.45 4.21 2.14
C THR A 63 -6.95 3.63 0.82
N PRO A 64 -7.11 4.47 -0.23
CA PRO A 64 -7.46 3.98 -1.56
C PRO A 64 -6.41 2.98 -2.07
N ASN A 65 -6.87 1.87 -2.64
CA ASN A 65 -5.99 0.92 -3.30
C ASN A 65 -5.65 1.39 -4.72
N TYR A 66 -4.70 0.69 -5.37
CA TYR A 66 -4.31 1.01 -6.74
C TYR A 66 -5.47 0.94 -7.74
N LEU A 67 -6.47 0.06 -7.52
CA LEU A 67 -7.65 -0.01 -8.39
C LEU A 67 -8.46 1.29 -8.34
N THR A 68 -8.78 1.79 -7.14
CA THR A 68 -9.51 3.04 -6.98
C THR A 68 -8.72 4.23 -7.53
N LEU A 69 -7.39 4.24 -7.34
CA LEU A 69 -6.52 5.26 -7.91
C LEU A 69 -6.49 5.22 -9.45
N SER A 70 -6.46 4.02 -10.05
CA SER A 70 -6.53 3.87 -11.50
C SER A 70 -7.87 4.34 -12.06
N LEU A 71 -8.98 4.04 -11.39
CA LEU A 71 -10.30 4.56 -11.78
C LEU A 71 -10.35 6.09 -11.70
N ALA A 72 -9.76 6.68 -10.66
CA ALA A 72 -9.66 8.13 -10.54
C ALA A 72 -8.82 8.74 -11.68
N LEU A 73 -7.70 8.11 -12.06
CA LEU A 73 -6.88 8.54 -13.20
C LEU A 73 -7.68 8.49 -14.52
N LEU A 74 -8.40 7.39 -14.76
CA LEU A 74 -9.25 7.26 -15.95
C LEU A 74 -10.34 8.34 -16.01
N ALA A 75 -10.96 8.67 -14.88
CA ALA A 75 -11.95 9.74 -14.81
C ALA A 75 -11.35 11.11 -15.14
N VAL A 76 -10.10 11.37 -14.73
CA VAL A 76 -9.38 12.61 -15.10
C VAL A 76 -9.09 12.62 -16.60
N MET A 77 -8.59 11.53 -17.16
CA MET A 77 -8.32 11.44 -18.60
C MET A 77 -9.59 11.68 -19.44
N ASP A 78 -10.70 11.06 -19.05
CA ASP A 78 -11.99 11.24 -19.71
C ASP A 78 -12.45 12.70 -19.66
N HIS A 79 -12.36 13.33 -18.49
CA HIS A 79 -12.74 14.74 -18.30
C HIS A 79 -11.96 15.70 -19.22
N PHE A 80 -10.67 15.43 -19.45
CA PHE A 80 -9.81 16.26 -20.32
C PHE A 80 -9.69 15.74 -21.75
N SER A 81 -10.44 14.68 -22.11
CA SER A 81 -10.34 14.02 -23.42
C SER A 81 -8.90 13.60 -23.79
N TRP A 82 -8.12 13.17 -22.79
CA TRP A 82 -6.80 12.60 -23.01
C TRP A 82 -6.93 11.15 -23.47
N ASP A 83 -6.39 10.85 -24.64
CA ASP A 83 -6.38 9.52 -25.25
C ASP A 83 -5.08 8.75 -25.01
N ALA A 84 -4.04 9.43 -24.52
CA ALA A 84 -2.73 8.87 -24.24
C ALA A 84 -2.17 9.35 -22.90
N PHE A 85 -1.40 8.49 -22.24
CA PHE A 85 -0.63 8.81 -21.04
C PHE A 85 0.62 7.92 -20.97
N ALA A 86 1.59 8.29 -20.12
CA ALA A 86 2.80 7.51 -19.86
C ALA A 86 3.01 7.32 -18.36
N PHE A 87 3.47 6.13 -17.95
CA PHE A 87 3.88 5.86 -16.56
C PHE A 87 5.40 5.91 -16.43
N ILE A 88 5.87 6.72 -15.49
CA ILE A 88 7.26 6.73 -15.06
C ILE A 88 7.29 6.17 -13.64
N TYR A 89 8.03 5.08 -13.43
CA TYR A 89 8.17 4.46 -12.12
C TYR A 89 9.63 4.07 -11.86
N SER A 90 9.96 3.87 -10.59
CA SER A 90 11.29 3.44 -10.17
C SER A 90 11.19 2.17 -9.33
N ALA A 91 11.96 1.15 -9.72
CA ALA A 91 11.90 -0.18 -9.13
C ALA A 91 12.81 -0.38 -7.89
N SER A 92 13.74 0.54 -7.58
CA SER A 92 14.63 0.43 -6.41
C SER A 92 14.27 1.43 -5.30
N GLU A 93 14.41 1.06 -4.03
CA GLU A 93 14.19 1.94 -2.86
C GLU A 93 15.49 2.59 -2.38
N ASP A 94 16.31 3.12 -3.29
CA ASP A 94 17.55 3.79 -2.89
C ASP A 94 17.29 5.15 -2.21
N ALA A 95 17.99 5.40 -1.09
CA ALA A 95 17.94 6.64 -0.31
C ALA A 95 18.45 7.88 -1.09
N GLN A 96 19.02 7.68 -2.27
CA GLN A 96 19.59 8.71 -3.15
C GLN A 96 18.66 9.08 -4.31
N LYS A 97 17.34 8.91 -4.15
CA LYS A 97 16.33 9.41 -5.10
C LYS A 97 16.20 10.93 -5.04
N CYS A 98 17.20 11.62 -5.61
CA CYS A 98 17.09 12.77 -6.55
C CYS A 98 18.45 13.47 -6.67
N PRO A 99 19.18 13.25 -7.79
CA PRO A 99 19.31 14.36 -8.75
C PRO A 99 19.17 14.00 -10.25
N ILE A 100 19.18 12.71 -10.64
CA ILE A 100 19.26 12.33 -12.06
C ILE A 100 17.87 12.16 -12.74
N PHE A 101 16.84 11.67 -12.03
CA PHE A 101 15.45 11.68 -12.53
C PHE A 101 14.94 13.11 -12.84
N LEU A 102 15.54 14.11 -12.18
CA LEU A 102 15.32 15.54 -12.41
C LEU A 102 16.01 16.06 -13.67
N ALA A 103 17.19 15.54 -14.01
CA ALA A 103 17.94 16.02 -15.17
C ALA A 103 17.32 15.57 -16.52
N ASP A 104 16.64 14.41 -16.57
CA ASP A 104 16.19 13.81 -17.84
C ASP A 104 14.77 14.23 -18.28
N VAL A 105 13.89 14.70 -17.38
CA VAL A 105 12.65 15.40 -17.79
C VAL A 105 12.98 16.82 -18.31
N GLN A 106 14.16 17.34 -17.96
CA GLN A 106 14.60 18.72 -18.21
C GLN A 106 15.33 18.97 -19.55
N VAL A 107 15.51 17.97 -20.42
CA VAL A 107 16.02 18.25 -21.78
C VAL A 107 14.84 18.40 -22.74
N SER A 108 14.34 19.64 -22.84
CA SER A 108 13.56 20.14 -23.99
C SER A 108 14.49 20.66 -25.08
#